data_AF-A0A4Z0R3U5-F1
#
_entry.id   AF-A0A4Z0R3U5-F1
#
_cell.length_a   1.000
_cell.length_b   1.000
_cell.length_c   1.000
_cell.angle_alpha   90.00
_cell.angle_beta   90.00
_cell.angle_gamma   90.00
#
_symmetry.space_group_name_H-M   'P 1'
#
loop_
_entity.id
_entity.type
_entity.pdbx_description
1 polymer ?
#
loop_
_entity_poly.entity_id
_entity_poly.type
_entity_poly.pdbx_seq_one_letter_code
_entity_poly.pdbx_strand_id
1 'polypeptide(L)'
;MSKRVRSLLVILSLCLSLTITGCGLQALLGNKNKTSSTKGGTETVIAVSLDEEDPNKLLITKGIDDLAKKEDVQVKYLDKSAAAKESPLKGAKVLIYQGGDEKLLKSAETEKIPVLALSQLPVGAKLVGIITPDQEKAGELMAQTLVSKVAEGQVIILQGDPSETGFQERLAGNKAVLSKYPKIIVQNIVSSPDSESVAKQGLVDFLQKNPDKVQGILAHTEKLAVLANEVLKQAQLDKKIILVGGQASVSSLERMSKGAQVGDVDTSPYLQGVNAYQWAQKVIKKESLDVNNSITSEQGEIPAKIIQVKAVTSDNLAVIQKSYTKTLESAEQEKKQTEEKDKGKKGDQASQDQGDSKKEESQAGDKQGSSNGGEKQAEGKSGDIPPGVQKVTERIKTETTREYFDEQGKVIGTEKTENEQVKTVPPEMLKQQSEQSKQSSSDQGSESGKEKK
;
A
#
# COMPACT_ATOMS: atom_id res chain seq x y z
N MET A 1 18.42 79.16 -5.75
CA MET A 1 17.96 77.83 -6.20
C MET A 1 19.06 77.18 -7.03
N SER A 2 19.39 75.93 -6.71
CA SER A 2 20.23 74.98 -7.47
C SER A 2 21.70 75.38 -7.78
N LYS A 3 22.60 75.04 -6.86
CA LYS A 3 24.05 74.95 -7.05
C LYS A 3 24.42 73.59 -7.66
N ARG A 4 25.26 73.56 -8.71
CA ARG A 4 26.07 72.39 -9.09
C ARG A 4 27.51 72.84 -9.22
N VAL A 5 28.35 72.43 -8.27
CA VAL A 5 29.82 72.54 -8.35
C VAL A 5 30.35 71.13 -8.19
N ARG A 6 30.98 70.60 -9.26
CA ARG A 6 31.82 69.41 -9.24
C ARG A 6 33.26 69.89 -9.26
N SER A 7 34.01 69.57 -8.21
CA SER A 7 35.43 69.85 -8.08
C SER A 7 36.22 68.54 -8.06
N LEU A 8 37.27 68.54 -8.89
CA LEU A 8 38.66 68.10 -8.62
C LEU A 8 38.95 66.60 -8.36
N LEU A 9 39.76 65.97 -9.23
CA LEU A 9 41.22 65.62 -9.05
C LEU A 9 41.40 64.22 -8.43
N VAL A 10 42.41 63.38 -8.72
CA VAL A 10 43.43 63.28 -9.77
C VAL A 10 44.05 61.85 -9.67
N ILE A 11 44.33 61.25 -10.83
CA ILE A 11 45.47 60.39 -11.23
C ILE A 11 46.28 59.65 -10.13
N LEU A 12 46.39 58.32 -10.22
CA LEU A 12 47.70 57.63 -10.23
C LEU A 12 47.65 56.21 -10.85
N SER A 13 48.60 55.97 -11.76
CA SER A 13 48.86 54.76 -12.56
C SER A 13 49.53 53.64 -11.74
N LEU A 14 49.21 52.38 -12.04
CA LEU A 14 50.17 51.27 -11.91
C LEU A 14 49.84 50.10 -12.86
N CYS A 15 50.66 49.96 -13.91
CA CYS A 15 50.71 48.78 -14.78
C CYS A 15 51.30 47.59 -14.04
N LEU A 16 50.75 46.37 -14.20
CA LEU A 16 51.56 45.15 -14.13
C LEU A 16 50.93 43.96 -14.89
N SER A 17 51.50 43.71 -16.07
CA SER A 17 51.72 42.44 -16.78
C SER A 17 50.89 41.19 -16.41
N LEU A 18 50.05 40.76 -17.35
CA LEU A 18 49.67 39.36 -17.54
C LEU A 18 50.61 38.73 -18.57
N THR A 19 51.48 37.83 -18.12
CA THR A 19 52.16 36.88 -19.01
C THR A 19 51.56 35.49 -18.82
N ILE A 20 51.24 34.88 -19.95
CA ILE A 20 50.65 33.57 -20.14
C ILE A 20 51.77 32.53 -20.19
N THR A 21 51.64 31.46 -19.42
CA THR A 21 52.11 30.08 -19.69
C THR A 21 51.66 29.26 -18.47
N GLY A 22 50.91 28.16 -18.53
CA GLY A 22 50.58 27.22 -19.58
C GLY A 22 50.68 25.83 -18.94
N CYS A 23 49.60 25.04 -18.95
CA CYS A 23 49.64 23.58 -18.87
C CYS A 23 48.22 23.00 -19.03
N GLY A 24 47.90 22.55 -20.24
CA GLY A 24 46.66 21.85 -20.57
C GLY A 24 46.79 20.89 -21.76
N LEU A 25 48.02 20.48 -22.10
CA LEU A 25 48.30 19.59 -23.25
C LEU A 25 48.49 18.12 -22.85
N GLN A 26 48.37 17.78 -21.57
CA GLN A 26 48.57 16.41 -21.07
C GLN A 26 47.27 15.58 -20.99
N ALA A 27 46.13 16.16 -21.34
CA ALA A 27 44.84 15.46 -21.42
C ALA A 27 44.59 14.77 -22.78
N LEU A 28 45.49 14.92 -23.76
CA LEU A 28 45.27 14.49 -25.15
C LEU A 28 46.14 13.32 -25.62
N LEU A 29 47.00 12.76 -24.76
CA LEU A 29 47.78 11.57 -25.07
C LEU A 29 47.58 10.52 -23.97
N GLY A 30 46.81 9.49 -24.29
CA GLY A 30 46.44 8.45 -23.34
C GLY A 30 47.62 7.56 -22.91
N ASN A 31 47.60 7.15 -21.65
CA ASN A 31 47.98 5.79 -21.29
C ASN A 31 47.30 5.33 -19.98
N LYS A 32 46.99 4.04 -19.93
CA LYS A 32 46.27 3.33 -18.86
C LYS A 32 46.94 3.47 -17.49
N ASN A 33 46.13 3.80 -16.48
CA ASN A 33 46.21 3.15 -15.17
C ASN A 33 44.81 3.04 -14.57
N LYS A 34 44.37 1.81 -14.31
CA LYS A 34 43.19 1.51 -13.48
C LYS A 34 43.50 1.98 -12.06
N THR A 35 43.16 3.21 -11.74
CA THR A 35 42.82 3.59 -10.38
C THR A 35 41.36 3.23 -10.20
N SER A 36 41.10 2.17 -9.43
CA SER A 36 39.78 1.93 -8.88
C SER A 36 39.43 3.15 -8.03
N SER A 37 38.61 4.05 -8.58
CA SER A 37 37.91 5.02 -7.79
C SER A 37 36.99 4.22 -6.87
N THR A 38 37.42 4.04 -5.61
CA THR A 38 36.55 3.62 -4.53
C THR A 38 35.38 4.61 -4.53
N LYS A 39 34.22 4.18 -5.03
CA LYS A 39 32.96 4.91 -4.85
C LYS A 39 32.66 4.88 -3.35
N GLY A 40 33.25 5.80 -2.61
CA GLY A 40 32.83 6.17 -1.26
C GLY A 40 31.56 7.01 -1.31
N GLY A 41 30.55 6.54 -2.05
CA GLY A 41 29.22 7.11 -1.97
C GLY A 41 28.58 6.56 -0.71
N THR A 42 28.30 7.41 0.28
CA THR A 42 27.39 7.05 1.36
C THR A 42 26.08 6.60 0.73
N GLU A 43 25.83 5.29 0.72
CA GLU A 43 24.57 4.72 0.24
C GLU A 43 23.43 5.46 0.91
N THR A 44 22.49 5.96 0.12
CA THR A 44 21.30 6.63 0.65
C THR A 44 20.45 5.57 1.35
N VAL A 45 20.26 5.72 2.66
CA VAL A 45 19.49 4.76 3.45
C VAL A 45 18.09 5.31 3.72
N ILE A 46 17.07 4.57 3.28
CA ILE A 46 15.67 4.77 3.68
C ILE A 46 15.42 3.84 4.88
N ALA A 47 15.08 4.41 6.04
CA ALA A 47 14.65 3.63 7.19
C ALA A 47 13.14 3.34 7.08
N VAL A 48 12.72 2.13 7.45
CA VAL A 48 11.32 1.70 7.39
C VAL A 48 10.94 0.99 8.68
N SER A 49 9.89 1.45 9.34
CA SER A 49 9.26 0.78 10.49
C SER A 49 7.81 0.47 10.14
N LEU A 50 7.48 -0.82 10.08
CA LEU A 50 6.13 -1.30 9.77
C LEU A 50 5.49 -1.88 11.01
N ASP A 51 4.16 -1.86 11.06
CA ASP A 51 3.42 -2.58 12.10
C ASP A 51 3.61 -4.10 11.92
N GLU A 52 4.04 -4.78 12.97
CA GLU A 52 4.25 -6.23 12.96
C GLU A 52 2.94 -7.01 12.93
N GLU A 53 1.85 -6.41 13.38
CA GLU A 53 0.52 -7.04 13.40
C GLU A 53 -0.27 -6.81 12.10
N ASP A 54 0.22 -5.96 11.18
CA ASP A 54 -0.46 -5.74 9.91
C ASP A 54 -0.37 -7.01 9.03
N PRO A 55 -1.51 -7.65 8.69
CA PRO A 55 -1.54 -8.84 7.85
C PRO A 55 -0.97 -8.61 6.44
N ASN A 56 -0.85 -7.35 6.01
CA ASN A 56 -0.36 -6.95 4.69
C ASN A 56 1.07 -6.38 4.71
N LYS A 57 1.79 -6.45 5.83
CA LYS A 57 3.18 -5.98 5.97
C LYS A 57 4.08 -6.42 4.81
N LEU A 58 4.01 -7.70 4.41
CA LEU A 58 4.84 -8.22 3.31
C LEU A 58 4.51 -7.61 1.94
N LEU A 59 3.23 -7.28 1.67
CA LEU A 59 2.83 -6.61 0.43
C LEU A 59 3.34 -5.16 0.39
N ILE A 60 3.30 -4.47 1.52
CA ILE A 60 3.86 -3.13 1.69
C ILE A 60 5.39 -3.16 1.46
N THR A 61 6.09 -4.06 2.16
CA THR A 61 7.54 -4.30 1.98
C THR A 61 7.87 -4.54 0.52
N LYS A 62 7.10 -5.39 -0.18
CA LYS A 62 7.35 -5.69 -1.59
C LYS A 62 7.19 -4.47 -2.49
N GLY A 63 6.21 -3.61 -2.24
CA GLY A 63 6.04 -2.35 -2.95
C GLY A 63 7.22 -1.40 -2.81
N ILE A 64 7.81 -1.33 -1.61
CA ILE A 64 9.02 -0.54 -1.33
C ILE A 64 10.23 -1.16 -2.06
N ASP A 65 10.45 -2.46 -1.86
CA ASP A 65 11.65 -3.16 -2.34
C ASP A 65 11.73 -3.23 -3.87
N ASP A 66 10.59 -3.36 -4.55
CA ASP A 66 10.53 -3.42 -6.01
C ASP A 66 11.07 -2.17 -6.70
N LEU A 67 10.90 -1.01 -6.08
CA LEU A 67 11.46 0.23 -6.58
C LEU A 67 12.88 0.46 -6.06
N ALA A 68 13.14 0.16 -4.78
CA ALA A 68 14.47 0.29 -4.20
C ALA A 68 15.54 -0.50 -4.98
N LYS A 69 15.23 -1.74 -5.37
CA LYS A 69 16.13 -2.59 -6.17
C LYS A 69 16.40 -2.04 -7.57
N LYS A 70 15.41 -1.42 -8.20
CA LYS A 70 15.56 -0.83 -9.54
C LYS A 70 16.48 0.40 -9.52
N GLU A 71 16.52 1.10 -8.39
CA GLU A 71 17.25 2.35 -8.22
C GLU A 71 18.54 2.19 -7.38
N ASP A 72 18.89 0.97 -6.97
CA ASP A 72 20.08 0.64 -6.15
C ASP A 72 20.11 1.44 -4.83
N VAL A 73 18.95 1.59 -4.19
CA VAL A 73 18.79 2.31 -2.92
C VAL A 73 18.73 1.33 -1.75
N GLN A 74 19.51 1.60 -0.70
CA GLN A 74 19.50 0.77 0.50
C GLN A 74 18.26 1.08 1.35
N VAL A 75 17.50 0.02 1.67
CA VAL A 75 16.36 0.08 2.59
C VAL A 75 16.71 -0.66 3.87
N LYS A 76 16.53 0.00 5.01
CA LYS A 76 16.78 -0.56 6.34
C LYS A 76 15.45 -0.71 7.08
N TYR A 77 14.98 -1.94 7.18
CA TYR A 77 13.82 -2.27 8.00
C TYR A 77 14.20 -2.32 9.49
N LEU A 78 13.39 -1.70 10.34
CA LEU A 78 13.60 -1.57 11.77
C LEU A 78 12.51 -2.33 12.51
N ASP A 79 12.88 -3.49 13.03
CA ASP A 79 12.05 -4.22 14.01
C ASP A 79 12.30 -3.68 15.44
N LYS A 80 11.59 -4.25 16.42
CA LYS A 80 11.76 -3.90 17.85
C LYS A 80 13.20 -4.02 18.34
N SER A 81 13.98 -4.99 17.85
CA SER A 81 15.38 -5.18 18.27
C SER A 81 16.28 -4.10 17.67
N ALA A 82 16.09 -3.79 16.38
CA ALA A 82 16.82 -2.75 15.68
C ALA A 82 16.52 -1.36 16.24
N ALA A 83 15.27 -1.11 16.66
CA ALA A 83 14.83 0.14 17.27
C ALA A 83 15.40 0.38 18.66
N ALA A 84 15.73 -0.68 19.42
CA ALA A 84 16.30 -0.58 20.75
C ALA A 84 17.78 -0.17 20.79
N LYS A 85 18.45 -0.06 19.64
CA LYS A 85 19.85 0.36 19.54
C LYS A 85 20.00 1.86 19.82
N GLU A 86 21.18 2.28 20.29
CA GLU A 86 21.45 3.68 20.69
C GLU A 86 21.26 4.71 19.56
N SER A 87 21.44 4.31 18.30
CA SER A 87 21.20 5.17 17.12
C SER A 87 20.54 4.35 16.01
N PRO A 88 19.24 4.04 16.14
CA PRO A 88 18.56 3.10 15.24
C PRO A 88 18.43 3.67 13.82
N LEU A 89 18.43 5.01 13.69
CA LEU A 89 18.31 5.73 12.43
C LEU A 89 19.64 6.24 11.87
N LYS A 90 20.78 5.88 12.48
CA LYS A 90 22.09 6.34 12.02
C LYS A 90 22.28 6.09 10.52
N GLY A 91 22.53 7.18 9.78
CA GLY A 91 22.76 7.17 8.33
C GLY A 91 21.50 7.27 7.47
N ALA A 92 20.31 7.11 8.05
CA ALA A 92 19.05 7.27 7.35
C ALA A 92 18.80 8.72 6.94
N LYS A 93 18.19 8.90 5.77
CA LYS A 93 17.83 10.23 5.24
C LYS A 93 16.34 10.54 5.41
N VAL A 94 15.53 9.53 5.63
CA VAL A 94 14.08 9.60 5.83
C VAL A 94 13.63 8.33 6.55
N LEU A 95 12.60 8.45 7.38
CA LEU A 95 11.92 7.34 8.04
C LEU A 95 10.50 7.20 7.44
N ILE A 96 10.19 6.05 6.86
CA ILE A 96 8.82 5.61 6.59
C ILE A 96 8.33 4.91 7.86
N TYR A 97 7.26 5.42 8.47
CA TYR A 97 6.72 4.93 9.73
C TYR A 97 5.25 4.59 9.59
N GLN A 98 4.91 3.31 9.73
CA GLN A 98 3.53 2.84 9.89
C GLN A 98 3.20 2.56 11.35
N GLY A 99 4.17 1.99 12.08
CA GLY A 99 4.04 1.49 13.44
C GLY A 99 5.35 0.86 13.88
N GLY A 100 5.41 0.36 15.11
CA GLY A 100 6.63 -0.23 15.71
C GLY A 100 6.99 0.42 17.04
N ASP A 101 8.28 0.53 17.34
CA ASP A 101 8.75 1.18 18.57
C ASP A 101 8.70 2.71 18.42
N GLU A 102 7.86 3.37 19.23
CA GLU A 102 7.68 4.82 19.24
C GLU A 102 8.97 5.61 19.50
N LYS A 103 10.00 4.98 20.10
CA LYS A 103 11.31 5.62 20.29
C LYS A 103 11.93 6.03 18.96
N LEU A 104 11.60 5.36 17.86
CA LEU A 104 12.06 5.74 16.52
C LEU A 104 11.65 7.16 16.14
N LEU A 105 10.45 7.60 16.56
CA LEU A 105 9.97 8.95 16.29
C LEU A 105 10.79 9.99 17.05
N LYS A 106 11.13 9.70 18.31
CA LYS A 106 12.01 10.56 19.14
C LYS A 106 13.44 10.62 18.59
N SER A 107 13.96 9.49 18.12
CA SER A 107 15.25 9.44 17.43
C SER A 107 15.20 10.27 16.14
N ALA A 108 14.14 10.15 15.35
CA ALA A 108 13.98 10.90 14.11
C ALA A 108 13.96 12.41 14.37
N GLU A 109 13.24 12.85 15.40
CA GLU A 109 13.21 14.26 15.81
C GLU A 109 14.60 14.75 16.24
N THR A 110 15.28 14.00 17.12
CA THR A 110 16.62 14.34 17.64
C THR A 110 17.66 14.43 16.52
N GLU A 111 17.63 13.47 15.60
CA GLU A 111 18.54 13.38 14.45
C GLU A 111 18.10 14.27 13.27
N LYS A 112 16.96 14.97 13.39
CA LYS A 112 16.34 15.80 12.34
C LYS A 112 16.08 15.04 11.04
N ILE A 113 15.67 13.78 11.16
CA ILE A 113 15.29 12.90 10.06
C ILE A 113 13.80 13.13 9.75
N PRO A 114 13.43 13.45 8.50
CA PRO A 114 12.03 13.60 8.11
C PRO A 114 11.28 12.28 8.26
N VAL A 115 10.04 12.36 8.75
CA VAL A 115 9.15 11.20 8.94
C VAL A 115 8.00 11.26 7.94
N LEU A 116 7.80 10.19 7.19
CA LEU A 116 6.63 9.93 6.36
C LEU A 116 5.75 8.90 7.06
N ALA A 117 4.52 9.28 7.36
CA ALA A 117 3.55 8.36 7.93
C ALA A 117 2.97 7.44 6.84
N LEU A 118 2.68 6.20 7.21
CA LEU A 118 2.05 5.21 6.34
C LEU A 118 0.86 4.59 7.07
N SER A 119 -0.32 4.63 6.46
CA SER A 119 -1.61 4.14 6.98
C SER A 119 -2.13 4.83 8.25
N GLN A 120 -1.27 5.07 9.24
CA GLN A 120 -1.58 5.57 10.57
C GLN A 120 -0.78 6.84 10.86
N LEU A 121 -1.43 7.80 11.52
CA LEU A 121 -0.80 8.98 12.09
C LEU A 121 -0.19 8.63 13.45
N PRO A 122 1.16 8.63 13.59
CA PRO A 122 1.77 8.52 14.90
C PRO A 122 1.51 9.75 15.76
N VAL A 123 1.38 9.54 17.07
CA VAL A 123 1.29 10.61 18.05
C VAL A 123 2.67 11.22 18.30
N GLY A 124 2.73 12.55 18.47
CA GLY A 124 3.93 13.25 18.96
C GLY A 124 5.08 13.35 17.96
N ALA A 125 4.83 13.17 16.66
CA ALA A 125 5.84 13.31 15.61
C ALA A 125 5.46 14.39 14.60
N LYS A 126 6.45 15.19 14.17
CA LYS A 126 6.28 16.10 13.04
C LYS A 126 6.43 15.32 11.73
N LEU A 127 5.37 15.32 10.93
CA LEU A 127 5.30 14.54 9.70
C LEU A 127 5.50 15.42 8.47
N VAL A 128 6.19 14.88 7.45
CA VAL A 128 6.30 15.51 6.13
C VAL A 128 5.05 15.26 5.29
N GLY A 129 4.40 14.11 5.53
CA GLY A 129 3.14 13.74 4.90
C GLY A 129 2.72 12.33 5.32
N ILE A 130 1.53 11.93 4.91
CA ILE A 130 0.97 10.59 5.13
C ILE A 130 0.50 9.96 3.82
N ILE A 131 0.79 8.68 3.63
CA ILE A 131 0.15 7.84 2.61
C ILE A 131 -0.86 6.95 3.31
N THR A 132 -2.14 6.98 2.93
CA THR A 132 -3.18 6.17 3.57
C THR A 132 -4.27 5.79 2.56
N PRO A 133 -4.95 4.64 2.70
CA PRO A 133 -6.09 4.32 1.84
C PRO A 133 -7.25 5.31 2.00
N ASP A 134 -8.15 5.32 1.03
CA ASP A 134 -9.43 6.05 1.11
C ASP A 134 -10.39 5.33 2.07
N GLN A 135 -10.46 5.84 3.29
CA GLN A 135 -11.15 5.19 4.41
C GLN A 135 -12.67 5.35 4.32
N GLU A 136 -13.14 6.52 3.89
CA GLU A 136 -14.56 6.73 3.59
C GLU A 136 -15.01 5.80 2.48
N LYS A 137 -14.24 5.74 1.38
CA LYS A 137 -14.56 4.83 0.28
C LYS A 137 -14.54 3.36 0.71
N ALA A 138 -13.62 2.97 1.58
CA ALA A 138 -13.59 1.61 2.14
C ALA A 138 -14.90 1.30 2.87
N GLY A 139 -15.37 2.20 3.74
CA GLY A 139 -16.65 2.06 4.43
C GLY A 139 -17.85 1.98 3.48
N GLU A 140 -17.86 2.78 2.41
CA GLU A 140 -18.90 2.70 1.39
C GLU A 140 -18.92 1.32 0.71
N LEU A 141 -17.76 0.82 0.30
CA LEU A 141 -17.63 -0.46 -0.41
C LEU A 141 -18.03 -1.65 0.48
N MET A 142 -17.68 -1.59 1.77
CA MET A 142 -18.12 -2.58 2.77
C MET A 142 -19.66 -2.63 2.83
N ALA A 143 -20.29 -1.48 3.05
CA ALA A 143 -21.74 -1.40 3.17
C ALA A 143 -22.45 -1.73 1.84
N GLN A 144 -21.92 -1.30 0.69
CA GLN A 144 -22.45 -1.65 -0.64
C GLN A 144 -22.43 -3.15 -0.88
N THR A 145 -21.34 -3.82 -0.49
CA THR A 145 -21.22 -5.27 -0.61
C THR A 145 -22.25 -5.97 0.27
N LEU A 146 -22.49 -5.49 1.48
CA LEU A 146 -23.49 -6.05 2.39
C LEU A 146 -24.92 -5.89 1.88
N VAL A 147 -25.32 -4.67 1.50
CA VAL A 147 -26.71 -4.38 1.10
C VAL A 147 -27.10 -5.03 -0.23
N SER A 148 -26.14 -5.50 -1.02
CA SER A 148 -26.41 -6.37 -2.17
C SER A 148 -27.05 -7.72 -1.80
N LYS A 149 -26.98 -8.10 -0.51
CA LYS A 149 -27.48 -9.37 0.03
C LYS A 149 -28.41 -9.21 1.23
N VAL A 150 -28.36 -8.06 1.91
CA VAL A 150 -29.17 -7.76 3.10
C VAL A 150 -30.01 -6.52 2.83
N ALA A 151 -31.33 -6.69 2.72
CA ALA A 151 -32.27 -5.58 2.46
C ALA A 151 -32.99 -5.07 3.73
N GLU A 152 -33.03 -5.88 4.79
CA GLU A 152 -33.70 -5.57 6.06
C GLU A 152 -33.09 -6.35 7.22
N GLY A 153 -33.40 -5.96 8.46
CA GLY A 153 -32.92 -6.61 9.68
C GLY A 153 -31.83 -5.81 10.39
N GLN A 154 -31.15 -6.44 11.35
CA GLN A 154 -30.07 -5.79 12.11
C GLN A 154 -28.71 -6.02 11.43
N VAL A 155 -27.92 -4.96 11.37
CA VAL A 155 -26.53 -4.98 10.89
C VAL A 155 -25.62 -4.48 12.00
N ILE A 156 -24.60 -5.26 12.32
CA ILE A 156 -23.57 -4.87 13.29
C ILE A 156 -22.38 -4.28 12.55
N ILE A 157 -21.89 -3.14 12.99
CA ILE A 157 -20.59 -2.60 12.59
C ILE A 157 -19.62 -2.84 13.74
N LEU A 158 -18.67 -3.73 13.54
CA LEU A 158 -17.52 -3.93 14.43
C LEU A 158 -16.43 -2.94 14.03
N GLN A 159 -16.20 -1.97 14.90
CA GLN A 159 -15.28 -0.86 14.69
C GLN A 159 -13.95 -1.15 15.37
N GLY A 160 -12.85 -0.73 14.72
CA GLY A 160 -11.49 -0.82 15.26
C GLY A 160 -11.25 0.15 16.42
N ASP A 161 -9.98 0.43 16.71
CA ASP A 161 -9.62 1.42 17.71
C ASP A 161 -10.01 2.83 17.22
N PRO A 162 -10.75 3.64 18.02
CA PRO A 162 -11.05 5.04 17.71
C PRO A 162 -9.83 5.93 17.47
N SER A 163 -8.64 5.53 17.90
CA SER A 163 -7.37 6.23 17.64
C SER A 163 -6.82 5.98 16.23
N GLU A 164 -7.33 4.96 15.53
CA GLU A 164 -6.90 4.66 14.15
C GLU A 164 -7.24 5.81 13.21
N THR A 165 -6.26 6.16 12.36
CA THR A 165 -6.46 7.11 11.27
C THR A 165 -7.53 6.60 10.31
N GLY A 166 -8.53 7.43 10.02
CA GLY A 166 -9.64 7.06 9.15
C GLY A 166 -10.82 6.37 9.83
N PHE A 167 -10.80 6.23 11.16
CA PHE A 167 -11.86 5.54 11.90
C PHE A 167 -13.24 6.16 11.64
N GLN A 168 -13.34 7.50 11.73
CA GLN A 168 -14.60 8.22 11.54
C GLN A 168 -15.04 8.22 10.09
N GLU A 169 -14.10 8.39 9.16
CA GLU A 169 -14.32 8.38 7.71
C GLU A 169 -14.88 7.03 7.27
N ARG A 170 -14.28 5.92 7.73
CA ARG A 170 -14.79 4.57 7.45
C ARG A 170 -16.20 4.38 7.99
N LEU A 171 -16.47 4.83 9.21
CA LEU A 171 -17.83 4.77 9.77
C LEU A 171 -18.82 5.65 8.98
N ALA A 172 -18.39 6.82 8.53
CA ALA A 172 -19.20 7.73 7.71
C ALA A 172 -19.57 7.08 6.38
N GLY A 173 -18.62 6.47 5.67
CA GLY A 173 -18.88 5.73 4.43
C GLY A 173 -19.88 4.58 4.60
N ASN A 174 -19.76 3.82 5.69
CA ASN A 174 -20.75 2.79 6.04
C ASN A 174 -22.15 3.40 6.22
N LYS A 175 -22.27 4.46 7.03
CA LYS A 175 -23.55 5.13 7.31
C LYS A 175 -24.16 5.79 6.07
N ALA A 176 -23.35 6.37 5.20
CA ALA A 176 -23.79 7.02 3.96
C ALA A 176 -24.52 6.04 3.02
N VAL A 177 -24.10 4.77 3.01
CA VAL A 177 -24.77 3.72 2.24
C VAL A 177 -25.96 3.16 3.01
N LEU A 178 -25.78 2.77 4.28
CA LEU A 178 -26.81 2.09 5.07
C LEU A 178 -28.04 2.97 5.34
N SER A 179 -27.88 4.29 5.44
CA SER A 179 -29.00 5.24 5.63
C SER A 179 -30.03 5.22 4.49
N LYS A 180 -29.66 4.73 3.31
CA LYS A 180 -30.56 4.56 2.15
C LYS A 180 -31.47 3.33 2.28
N TYR A 181 -31.27 2.51 3.32
CA TYR A 181 -31.99 1.26 3.57
C TYR A 181 -32.73 1.35 4.91
N PRO A 182 -33.93 1.96 4.97
CA PRO A 182 -34.61 2.29 6.23
C PRO A 182 -35.07 1.07 7.04
N LYS A 183 -35.06 -0.13 6.44
CA LYS A 183 -35.37 -1.39 7.12
C LYS A 183 -34.14 -2.05 7.76
N ILE A 184 -32.96 -1.48 7.55
CA ILE A 184 -31.73 -1.90 8.22
C ILE A 184 -31.58 -1.10 9.50
N ILE A 185 -31.44 -1.80 10.63
CA ILE A 185 -31.15 -1.21 11.94
C ILE A 185 -29.68 -1.45 12.25
N VAL A 186 -28.91 -0.37 12.42
CA VAL A 186 -27.47 -0.45 12.63
C VAL A 186 -27.13 -0.47 14.12
N GLN A 187 -26.33 -1.44 14.54
CA GLN A 187 -25.69 -1.48 15.85
C GLN A 187 -24.18 -1.30 15.69
N ASN A 188 -23.58 -0.45 16.51
CA ASN A 188 -22.14 -0.27 16.57
C ASN A 188 -21.56 -1.00 17.78
N ILE A 189 -20.45 -1.70 17.60
CA ILE A 189 -19.64 -2.27 18.67
C ILE A 189 -18.20 -1.82 18.42
N VAL A 190 -17.62 -1.10 19.37
CA VAL A 190 -16.28 -0.51 19.25
C VAL A 190 -15.29 -1.38 19.99
N SER A 191 -14.21 -1.77 19.33
CA SER A 191 -13.06 -2.41 19.97
C SER A 191 -12.13 -1.34 20.55
N SER A 192 -11.51 -1.62 21.70
CA SER A 192 -10.35 -0.86 22.16
C SER A 192 -9.06 -1.61 21.80
N PRO A 193 -7.92 -0.91 21.68
CA PRO A 193 -6.64 -1.54 21.35
C PRO A 193 -6.21 -2.58 22.39
N ASP A 194 -6.59 -2.38 23.65
CA ASP A 194 -6.25 -3.27 24.77
C ASP A 194 -7.23 -4.44 24.98
N SER A 195 -8.33 -4.53 24.22
CA SER A 195 -9.39 -5.48 24.55
C SER A 195 -10.25 -5.93 23.38
N GLU A 196 -9.68 -6.81 22.55
CA GLU A 196 -10.48 -7.63 21.61
C GLU A 196 -11.56 -8.44 22.32
N SER A 197 -11.33 -8.80 23.59
CA SER A 197 -12.31 -9.51 24.41
C SER A 197 -13.60 -8.71 24.63
N VAL A 198 -13.54 -7.37 24.69
CA VAL A 198 -14.73 -6.52 24.77
C VAL A 198 -15.53 -6.59 23.47
N ALA A 199 -14.88 -6.50 22.31
CA ALA A 199 -15.57 -6.61 21.02
C ALA A 199 -16.19 -8.01 20.85
N LYS A 200 -15.46 -9.07 21.24
CA LYS A 200 -15.96 -10.46 21.21
C LYS A 200 -17.18 -10.65 22.13
N GLN A 201 -17.09 -10.21 23.38
CA GLN A 201 -18.18 -10.34 24.34
C GLN A 201 -19.39 -9.53 23.90
N GLY A 202 -19.18 -8.29 23.44
CA GLY A 202 -20.25 -7.45 22.92
C GLY A 202 -20.98 -8.09 21.73
N LEU A 203 -20.24 -8.70 20.81
CA LEU A 203 -20.83 -9.43 19.69
C LEU A 203 -21.64 -10.65 20.16
N VAL A 204 -21.07 -11.47 21.05
CA VAL A 204 -21.75 -12.66 21.61
C VAL A 204 -23.05 -12.24 22.32
N ASP A 205 -22.99 -11.26 23.21
CA ASP A 205 -24.14 -10.76 23.95
C ASP A 205 -25.23 -10.23 23.03
N PHE A 206 -24.83 -9.50 21.97
CA PHE A 206 -25.79 -8.92 21.04
C PHE A 206 -26.50 -9.99 20.21
N LEU A 207 -25.76 -10.98 19.72
CA LEU A 207 -26.33 -12.12 18.99
C LEU A 207 -27.29 -12.94 19.86
N GLN A 208 -26.95 -13.16 21.13
CA GLN A 208 -27.81 -13.89 22.08
C GLN A 208 -29.10 -13.13 22.41
N LYS A 209 -29.03 -11.79 22.56
CA LYS A 209 -30.21 -10.94 22.84
C LYS A 209 -31.11 -10.74 21.63
N ASN A 210 -30.58 -10.94 20.42
CA ASN A 210 -31.27 -10.69 19.15
C ASN A 210 -31.24 -11.92 18.23
N PRO A 211 -31.74 -13.09 18.69
CA PRO A 211 -31.72 -14.30 17.87
C PRO A 211 -32.48 -14.08 16.56
N ASP A 212 -31.90 -14.55 15.45
CA ASP A 212 -32.45 -14.48 14.10
C ASP A 212 -32.79 -13.07 13.56
N LYS A 213 -32.37 -11.99 14.24
CA LYS A 213 -32.56 -10.61 13.78
C LYS A 213 -31.33 -10.04 13.07
N VAL A 214 -30.14 -10.51 13.42
CA VAL A 214 -28.88 -10.04 12.85
C VAL A 214 -28.67 -10.71 11.51
N GLN A 215 -28.61 -9.90 10.45
CA GLN A 215 -28.47 -10.38 9.07
C GLN A 215 -27.08 -10.12 8.52
N GLY A 216 -26.34 -9.16 9.09
CA GLY A 216 -25.06 -8.72 8.57
C GLY A 216 -24.09 -8.21 9.64
N ILE A 217 -22.80 -8.40 9.37
CA ILE A 217 -21.70 -7.83 10.14
C ILE A 217 -20.71 -7.17 9.17
N LEU A 218 -20.39 -5.90 9.44
CA LEU A 218 -19.31 -5.15 8.82
C LEU A 218 -18.14 -5.08 9.80
N ALA A 219 -17.03 -5.74 9.48
CA ALA A 219 -15.84 -5.78 10.32
C ALA A 219 -14.75 -4.87 9.75
N HIS A 220 -14.41 -3.79 10.46
CA HIS A 220 -13.53 -2.74 9.97
C HIS A 220 -12.09 -3.19 9.66
N THR A 221 -11.60 -4.24 10.32
CA THR A 221 -10.22 -4.74 10.17
C THR A 221 -10.21 -6.27 10.05
N GLU A 222 -9.11 -6.83 9.57
CA GLU A 222 -8.94 -8.30 9.45
C GLU A 222 -9.01 -8.98 10.83
N LYS A 223 -8.30 -8.40 11.80
CA LYS A 223 -8.68 -8.28 13.22
C LYS A 223 -10.06 -8.83 13.57
N LEU A 224 -11.00 -7.92 13.35
CA LEU A 224 -12.39 -8.05 13.76
C LEU A 224 -13.16 -9.04 12.88
N ALA A 225 -12.75 -9.21 11.61
CA ALA A 225 -13.38 -10.18 10.73
C ALA A 225 -13.08 -11.63 11.17
N VAL A 226 -11.84 -11.91 11.61
CA VAL A 226 -11.46 -13.19 12.22
C VAL A 226 -12.31 -13.46 13.46
N LEU A 227 -12.34 -12.50 14.39
CA LEU A 227 -13.12 -12.58 15.62
C LEU A 227 -14.61 -12.81 15.35
N ALA A 228 -15.21 -12.06 14.41
CA ALA A 228 -16.61 -12.22 14.04
C ALA A 228 -16.88 -13.62 13.49
N ASN A 229 -16.04 -14.10 12.57
CA ASN A 229 -16.15 -15.43 11.98
C ASN A 229 -16.02 -16.54 13.05
N GLU A 230 -15.13 -16.41 14.03
CA GLU A 230 -15.05 -17.36 15.15
C GLU A 230 -16.34 -17.42 15.96
N VAL A 231 -16.88 -16.25 16.34
CA VAL A 231 -18.13 -16.17 17.11
C VAL A 231 -19.30 -16.76 16.31
N LEU A 232 -19.40 -16.43 15.03
CA LEU A 232 -20.44 -16.97 14.14
C LEU A 232 -20.36 -18.49 14.03
N LYS A 233 -19.16 -19.06 13.87
CA LYS A 233 -18.98 -20.52 13.81
C LYS A 233 -19.37 -21.21 15.12
N GLN A 234 -18.95 -20.65 16.26
CA GLN A 234 -19.30 -21.19 17.58
C GLN A 234 -20.81 -21.16 17.82
N ALA A 235 -21.49 -20.13 17.33
CA ALA A 235 -22.95 -20.00 17.40
C ALA A 235 -23.70 -20.74 16.28
N GLN A 236 -23.00 -21.38 15.33
CA GLN A 236 -23.59 -22.01 14.13
C GLN A 236 -24.41 -21.02 13.26
N LEU A 237 -23.95 -19.77 13.22
CA LEU A 237 -24.54 -18.65 12.48
C LEU A 237 -23.72 -18.24 11.24
N ASP A 238 -22.58 -18.86 10.99
CA ASP A 238 -21.65 -18.54 9.89
C ASP A 238 -22.22 -18.77 8.49
N LYS A 239 -23.35 -19.49 8.39
CA LYS A 239 -24.12 -19.68 7.15
C LYS A 239 -25.40 -18.84 7.07
N LYS A 240 -25.76 -18.14 8.15
CA LYS A 240 -26.96 -17.31 8.24
C LYS A 240 -26.66 -15.82 8.17
N ILE A 241 -25.57 -15.39 8.82
CA ILE A 241 -25.20 -13.99 8.94
C ILE A 241 -24.12 -13.65 7.91
N ILE A 242 -24.36 -12.60 7.12
CA ILE A 242 -23.41 -12.14 6.11
C ILE A 242 -22.26 -11.40 6.81
N LEU A 243 -21.02 -11.85 6.59
CA LEU A 243 -19.82 -11.16 7.07
C LEU A 243 -19.10 -10.47 5.91
N VAL A 244 -18.80 -9.17 6.07
CA VAL A 244 -17.97 -8.38 5.14
C VAL A 244 -16.81 -7.75 5.92
N GLY A 245 -15.58 -7.96 5.43
CA GLY A 245 -14.37 -7.36 5.97
C GLY A 245 -14.05 -5.99 5.34
N GLY A 246 -13.14 -5.25 5.95
CA GLY A 246 -12.65 -3.95 5.47
C GLY A 246 -11.15 -3.92 5.16
N GLN A 247 -10.47 -5.07 5.20
CA GLN A 247 -9.01 -5.16 5.03
C GLN A 247 -8.65 -6.53 4.47
N ALA A 248 -8.67 -6.65 3.14
CA ALA A 248 -8.34 -7.89 2.47
C ALA A 248 -6.90 -8.34 2.77
N SER A 249 -6.76 -9.61 3.13
CA SER A 249 -5.50 -10.30 3.42
C SER A 249 -5.57 -11.72 2.83
N VAL A 250 -4.45 -12.44 2.76
CA VAL A 250 -4.49 -13.83 2.28
C VAL A 250 -5.44 -14.69 3.08
N SER A 251 -5.44 -14.56 4.41
CA SER A 251 -6.34 -15.30 5.29
C SER A 251 -7.81 -14.94 5.03
N SER A 252 -8.12 -13.67 4.75
CA SER A 252 -9.48 -13.24 4.45
C SER A 252 -9.96 -13.78 3.10
N LEU A 253 -9.11 -13.76 2.07
CA LEU A 253 -9.43 -14.29 0.74
C LEU A 253 -9.66 -15.81 0.78
N GLU A 254 -8.91 -16.54 1.61
CA GLU A 254 -9.17 -17.96 1.87
C GLU A 254 -10.50 -18.20 2.58
N ARG A 255 -10.84 -17.38 3.59
CA ARG A 255 -12.16 -17.45 4.25
C ARG A 255 -13.29 -17.17 3.27
N MET A 256 -13.09 -16.21 2.35
CA MET A 256 -14.04 -15.92 1.29
C MET A 256 -14.24 -17.11 0.36
N SER A 257 -13.16 -17.77 -0.04
CA SER A 257 -13.22 -18.99 -0.88
C SER A 257 -13.99 -20.14 -0.22
N LYS A 258 -13.97 -20.20 1.12
CA LYS A 258 -14.70 -21.17 1.94
C LYS A 258 -16.15 -20.74 2.25
N GLY A 259 -16.57 -19.58 1.74
CA GLY A 259 -17.90 -19.00 1.96
C GLY A 259 -18.18 -18.65 3.43
N ALA A 260 -17.14 -18.33 4.21
CA ALA A 260 -17.27 -17.87 5.60
C ALA A 260 -17.23 -16.33 5.72
N GLN A 261 -16.85 -15.66 4.63
CA GLN A 261 -16.87 -14.21 4.46
C GLN A 261 -17.32 -13.94 3.03
N VAL A 262 -18.14 -12.92 2.82
CA VAL A 262 -18.82 -12.70 1.53
C VAL A 262 -18.19 -11.58 0.71
N GLY A 263 -17.52 -10.66 1.39
CA GLY A 263 -16.80 -9.56 0.75
C GLY A 263 -15.69 -9.03 1.63
N ASP A 264 -14.80 -8.25 1.03
CA ASP A 264 -13.73 -7.53 1.71
C ASP A 264 -13.38 -6.24 0.96
N VAL A 265 -12.42 -5.48 1.46
CA VAL A 265 -11.86 -4.30 0.78
C VAL A 265 -10.34 -4.45 0.66
N ASP A 266 -9.85 -4.48 -0.58
CA ASP A 266 -8.43 -4.34 -0.88
C ASP A 266 -8.02 -2.88 -0.66
N THR A 267 -7.20 -2.66 0.37
CA THR A 267 -6.67 -1.34 0.76
C THR A 267 -5.41 -0.96 -0.05
N SER A 268 -5.11 -1.69 -1.12
CA SER A 268 -3.98 -1.49 -2.02
C SER A 268 -2.61 -1.47 -1.31
N PRO A 269 -2.27 -2.43 -0.41
CA PRO A 269 -1.06 -2.38 0.41
C PRO A 269 0.24 -2.30 -0.40
N TYR A 270 0.31 -2.99 -1.56
CA TYR A 270 1.44 -2.87 -2.47
C TYR A 270 1.63 -1.43 -2.97
N LEU A 271 0.54 -0.76 -3.38
CA LEU A 271 0.61 0.63 -3.85
C LEU A 271 0.96 1.60 -2.72
N GLN A 272 0.55 1.31 -1.49
CA GLN A 272 0.98 2.08 -0.32
C GLN A 272 2.51 2.03 -0.17
N GLY A 273 3.11 0.82 -0.25
CA GLY A 273 4.57 0.67 -0.24
C GLY A 273 5.29 1.38 -1.39
N VAL A 274 4.76 1.25 -2.62
CA VAL A 274 5.27 1.97 -3.80
C VAL A 274 5.28 3.49 -3.60
N ASN A 275 4.16 4.06 -3.14
CA ASN A 275 4.04 5.50 -2.93
C ASN A 275 4.91 5.98 -1.76
N ALA A 276 5.04 5.18 -0.69
CA ALA A 276 5.90 5.48 0.43
C ALA A 276 7.38 5.58 0.00
N TYR A 277 7.85 4.64 -0.83
CA TYR A 277 9.19 4.71 -1.40
C TYR A 277 9.38 5.95 -2.30
N GLN A 278 8.42 6.22 -3.19
CA GLN A 278 8.49 7.38 -4.09
C GLN A 278 8.53 8.70 -3.31
N TRP A 279 7.72 8.85 -2.27
CA TRP A 279 7.75 10.01 -1.39
C TRP A 279 9.05 10.11 -0.61
N ALA A 280 9.59 8.99 -0.11
CA ALA A 280 10.89 8.97 0.55
C ALA A 280 12.01 9.50 -0.37
N GLN A 281 12.06 9.03 -1.63
CA GLN A 281 13.01 9.52 -2.63
C GLN A 281 12.84 11.02 -2.90
N LYS A 282 11.60 11.51 -3.01
CA LYS A 282 11.30 12.94 -3.21
C LYS A 282 11.76 13.78 -2.03
N VAL A 283 11.51 13.33 -0.81
CA VAL A 283 12.00 13.99 0.42
C VAL A 283 13.53 14.08 0.42
N ILE A 284 14.21 12.98 0.08
CA ILE A 284 15.69 12.95 -0.01
C ILE A 284 16.20 13.94 -1.05
N LYS A 285 15.55 14.00 -2.22
CA LYS A 285 15.90 14.89 -3.35
C LYS A 285 15.40 16.33 -3.15
N LYS A 286 14.66 16.61 -2.07
CA LYS A 286 14.00 17.90 -1.79
C LYS A 286 13.04 18.34 -2.90
N GLU A 287 12.33 17.37 -3.47
CA GLU A 287 11.30 17.57 -4.48
C GLU A 287 9.90 17.67 -3.85
N SER A 288 8.94 18.23 -4.58
CA SER A 288 7.55 18.34 -4.14
C SER A 288 6.85 16.97 -4.14
N LEU A 289 6.08 16.70 -3.08
CA LEU A 289 5.26 15.50 -2.95
C LEU A 289 4.03 15.55 -3.86
N ASP A 290 3.59 14.38 -4.35
CA ASP A 290 2.37 14.24 -5.18
C ASP A 290 1.11 14.15 -4.31
N VAL A 291 0.82 15.23 -3.59
CA VAL A 291 -0.30 15.37 -2.66
C VAL A 291 -1.64 15.39 -3.42
N ASN A 292 -2.65 14.70 -2.90
CA ASN A 292 -4.02 14.78 -3.44
C ASN A 292 -5.08 15.11 -2.38
N ASN A 293 -4.69 15.18 -1.10
CA ASN A 293 -5.57 15.59 0.00
C ASN A 293 -4.75 16.11 1.19
N SER A 294 -5.41 16.47 2.28
CA SER A 294 -4.80 16.66 3.60
C SER A 294 -5.58 15.89 4.68
N ILE A 295 -4.91 15.59 5.79
CA ILE A 295 -5.54 15.02 6.99
C ILE A 295 -5.29 15.96 8.16
N THR A 296 -6.36 16.34 8.84
CA THR A 296 -6.29 17.16 10.06
C THR A 296 -5.74 16.33 11.21
N SER A 297 -4.76 16.88 11.91
CA SER A 297 -4.15 16.30 13.11
C SER A 297 -4.01 17.37 14.20
N GLU A 298 -3.59 16.98 15.39
CA GLU A 298 -3.24 17.93 16.47
C GLU A 298 -2.11 18.90 16.06
N GLN A 299 -1.29 18.51 15.08
CA GLN A 299 -0.19 19.30 14.54
C GLN A 299 -0.62 20.18 13.34
N GLY A 300 -1.92 20.18 12.99
CA GLY A 300 -2.49 20.90 11.85
C GLY A 300 -2.74 19.99 10.64
N GLU A 301 -2.85 20.61 9.47
CA GLU A 301 -3.07 19.90 8.20
C GLU A 301 -1.80 19.20 7.73
N ILE A 302 -1.87 17.88 7.59
CA ILE A 302 -0.78 17.04 7.10
C ILE A 302 -1.02 16.73 5.61
N PRO A 303 -0.05 16.98 4.70
CA PRO A 303 -0.17 16.58 3.30
C PRO A 303 -0.41 15.08 3.17
N ALA A 304 -1.41 14.69 2.39
CA ALA A 304 -1.84 13.30 2.27
C ALA A 304 -1.84 12.79 0.82
N LYS A 305 -1.46 11.51 0.69
CA LYS A 305 -1.73 10.68 -0.48
C LYS A 305 -2.82 9.68 -0.12
N ILE A 306 -4.02 9.96 -0.57
CA ILE A 306 -5.15 9.03 -0.47
C ILE A 306 -5.05 8.02 -1.60
N ILE A 307 -4.89 6.74 -1.24
CA ILE A 307 -4.78 5.61 -2.16
C ILE A 307 -6.16 4.99 -2.38
N GLN A 308 -6.52 4.81 -3.65
CA GLN A 308 -7.80 4.17 -4.00
C GLN A 308 -7.87 2.73 -3.48
N VAL A 309 -9.05 2.36 -3.01
CA VAL A 309 -9.38 1.03 -2.49
C VAL A 309 -10.34 0.31 -3.45
N LYS A 310 -10.43 -1.01 -3.36
CA LYS A 310 -11.28 -1.83 -4.23
C LYS A 310 -12.10 -2.83 -3.42
N ALA A 311 -13.36 -3.01 -3.78
CA ALA A 311 -14.15 -4.10 -3.22
C ALA A 311 -13.60 -5.44 -3.71
N VAL A 312 -13.51 -6.41 -2.81
CA VAL A 312 -13.27 -7.81 -3.13
C VAL A 312 -14.59 -8.56 -2.97
N THR A 313 -15.04 -9.17 -4.05
CA THR A 313 -16.27 -9.96 -4.11
C THR A 313 -15.99 -11.30 -4.79
N SER A 314 -16.98 -12.17 -4.90
CA SER A 314 -16.86 -13.42 -5.66
C SER A 314 -16.36 -13.21 -7.09
N ASP A 315 -16.69 -12.06 -7.70
CA ASP A 315 -16.47 -11.80 -9.12
C ASP A 315 -15.00 -11.51 -9.44
N ASN A 316 -14.24 -10.99 -8.47
CA ASN A 316 -12.82 -10.67 -8.63
C ASN A 316 -11.89 -11.42 -7.67
N LEU A 317 -12.43 -12.26 -6.78
CA LEU A 317 -11.68 -12.98 -5.75
C LEU A 317 -10.47 -13.72 -6.30
N ALA A 318 -10.63 -14.51 -7.37
CA ALA A 318 -9.55 -15.31 -7.95
C ALA A 318 -8.39 -14.42 -8.48
N VAL A 319 -8.72 -13.26 -9.05
CA VAL A 319 -7.72 -12.32 -9.57
C VAL A 319 -6.94 -11.68 -8.43
N ILE A 320 -7.62 -11.26 -7.37
CA ILE A 320 -7.00 -10.65 -6.19
C ILE A 320 -6.14 -11.69 -5.44
N GLN A 321 -6.65 -12.91 -5.25
CA GLN A 321 -5.88 -14.02 -4.66
C GLN A 321 -4.60 -14.28 -5.42
N LYS A 322 -4.69 -14.45 -6.75
CA LYS A 322 -3.51 -14.65 -7.58
C LYS A 322 -2.50 -13.50 -7.45
N SER A 323 -2.99 -12.27 -7.38
CA SER A 323 -2.14 -11.08 -7.17
C SER A 323 -1.43 -11.12 -5.83
N TYR A 324 -2.15 -11.41 -4.73
CA TYR A 324 -1.61 -11.48 -3.38
C TYR A 324 -0.59 -12.62 -3.25
N THR A 325 -0.97 -13.85 -3.65
CA THR A 325 -0.10 -15.02 -3.58
C THR A 325 1.17 -14.83 -4.38
N LYS A 326 1.08 -14.38 -5.65
CA LYS A 326 2.27 -14.13 -6.48
C LYS A 326 3.20 -13.11 -5.85
N THR A 327 2.64 -12.06 -5.25
CA THR A 327 3.45 -11.02 -4.59
C THR A 327 4.19 -11.60 -3.38
N LEU A 328 3.52 -12.42 -2.57
CA LEU A 328 4.13 -13.06 -1.41
C LEU A 328 5.16 -14.12 -1.78
N GLU A 329 4.89 -15.00 -2.75
CA GLU A 329 5.84 -15.99 -3.25
C GLU A 329 7.12 -15.31 -3.73
N SER A 330 6.98 -14.19 -4.46
CA SER A 330 8.15 -13.42 -4.91
C SER A 330 8.94 -12.82 -3.74
N ALA A 331 8.25 -12.33 -2.70
CA ALA A 331 8.91 -11.81 -1.51
C ALA A 331 9.66 -12.91 -0.71
N GLU A 332 9.08 -14.11 -0.60
CA GLU A 332 9.70 -15.25 0.09
C GLU A 332 10.93 -15.79 -0.66
N GLN A 333 10.85 -15.90 -1.99
CA GLN A 333 11.97 -16.32 -2.81
C GLN A 333 13.16 -15.36 -2.69
N GLU A 334 12.89 -14.05 -2.66
CA GLU A 334 13.91 -13.03 -2.51
C GLU A 334 14.59 -13.07 -1.13
N LYS A 335 13.84 -13.36 -0.06
CA LYS A 335 14.41 -13.58 1.27
C LYS A 335 15.34 -14.79 1.29
N LYS A 336 14.91 -15.93 0.74
CA LYS A 336 15.73 -17.15 0.66
C LYS A 336 17.03 -16.93 -0.13
N GLN A 337 16.96 -16.23 -1.27
CA GLN A 337 18.15 -15.88 -2.06
C GLN A 337 19.10 -14.93 -1.32
N THR A 338 18.58 -14.04 -0.47
CA THR A 338 19.40 -13.13 0.33
C THR A 338 20.08 -13.88 1.49
N GLU A 339 19.37 -14.78 2.15
CA GLU A 339 19.91 -15.65 3.20
C GLU A 339 20.97 -16.64 2.67
N GLU A 340 20.79 -17.18 1.47
CA GLU A 340 21.79 -18.04 0.81
C GLU A 340 23.04 -17.25 0.39
N LYS A 341 22.89 -16.00 -0.08
CA LYS A 341 24.02 -15.12 -0.40
C LYS A 341 24.80 -14.68 0.85
N ASP A 342 24.14 -14.47 1.98
CA ASP A 342 24.80 -14.16 3.25
C ASP A 342 25.51 -15.38 3.87
N LYS A 343 25.01 -16.60 3.64
CA LYS A 343 25.74 -17.84 3.97
C LYS A 343 26.96 -18.06 3.07
N GLY A 344 26.87 -17.70 1.78
CA GLY A 344 28.01 -17.72 0.85
C GLY A 344 29.13 -16.74 1.24
N LYS A 345 28.79 -15.53 1.72
CA LYS A 345 29.78 -14.54 2.19
C LYS A 345 30.48 -14.90 3.50
N LYS A 346 29.92 -15.79 4.33
CA LYS A 346 30.60 -16.36 5.52
C LYS A 346 31.46 -17.58 5.21
N GLY A 347 31.36 -18.16 4.01
CA GLY A 347 32.17 -19.31 3.57
C GLY A 347 33.59 -18.97 3.10
N ASP A 348 33.83 -17.74 2.64
CA ASP A 348 35.13 -17.30 2.10
C ASP A 348 36.16 -16.85 3.16
N GLN A 349 35.86 -17.01 4.44
CA GLN A 349 36.83 -16.78 5.54
C GLN A 349 37.19 -18.04 6.33
N ALA A 350 36.72 -19.22 5.92
CA ALA A 350 37.03 -20.47 6.61
C ALA A 350 37.34 -21.59 5.59
N SER A 351 38.40 -21.41 4.81
CA SER A 351 38.99 -22.49 4.01
C SER A 351 40.52 -22.46 4.07
N GLN A 352 41.03 -22.46 5.30
CA GLN A 352 42.31 -23.07 5.66
C GLN A 352 42.17 -23.66 7.06
N ASP A 353 41.60 -24.86 7.17
CA ASP A 353 42.29 -25.94 7.89
C ASP A 353 41.66 -27.30 7.59
N GLN A 354 42.54 -28.31 7.62
CA GLN A 354 42.30 -29.74 7.50
C GLN A 354 41.30 -30.22 8.58
N GLY A 355 40.62 -31.37 8.49
CA GLY A 355 40.72 -32.53 7.64
C GLY A 355 39.85 -33.63 8.24
N ASP A 356 39.50 -34.60 7.40
CA ASP A 356 39.19 -36.00 7.73
C ASP A 356 38.14 -36.31 8.82
N SER A 357 36.96 -36.80 8.43
CA SER A 357 36.68 -38.25 8.52
C SER A 357 35.19 -38.63 8.35
N LYS A 358 35.03 -39.73 7.61
CA LYS A 358 33.97 -40.76 7.64
C LYS A 358 32.59 -40.52 7.02
N LYS A 359 32.43 -41.25 5.90
CA LYS A 359 31.25 -41.93 5.36
C LYS A 359 30.31 -42.51 6.43
N GLU A 360 29.01 -42.44 6.16
CA GLU A 360 28.14 -43.61 6.16
C GLU A 360 27.00 -43.43 5.15
N GLU A 361 26.84 -44.44 4.29
CA GLU A 361 25.79 -44.58 3.27
C GLU A 361 24.50 -45.10 3.91
N SER A 362 23.33 -44.70 3.39
CA SER A 362 22.25 -45.66 3.12
C SER A 362 21.27 -45.11 2.09
N GLN A 363 20.75 -46.05 1.31
CA GLN A 363 20.29 -45.93 -0.06
C GLN A 363 18.84 -45.47 -0.25
N ALA A 364 18.65 -45.00 -1.48
CA ALA A 364 17.44 -44.73 -2.24
C ALA A 364 16.27 -45.71 -2.06
N GLY A 365 15.07 -45.14 -2.20
CA GLY A 365 13.85 -45.82 -2.62
C GLY A 365 13.11 -44.94 -3.63
N ASP A 366 13.33 -45.22 -4.91
CA ASP A 366 12.63 -44.65 -6.06
C ASP A 366 11.14 -45.05 -6.06
N LYS A 367 10.26 -44.13 -6.48
CA LYS A 367 9.06 -44.51 -7.25
C LYS A 367 8.52 -43.34 -8.06
N GLN A 368 8.79 -43.45 -9.35
CA GLN A 368 8.26 -42.68 -10.47
C GLN A 368 6.81 -43.12 -10.76
N GLY A 369 5.93 -42.16 -11.06
CA GLY A 369 4.56 -42.40 -11.54
C GLY A 369 4.14 -41.25 -12.45
N SER A 370 3.96 -41.54 -13.73
CA SER A 370 3.70 -40.64 -14.86
C SER A 370 2.20 -40.56 -15.20
N SER A 371 1.71 -39.38 -15.62
CA SER A 371 0.70 -39.11 -16.67
C SER A 371 0.17 -37.68 -16.48
N ASN A 372 0.50 -36.70 -17.33
CA ASN A 372 0.04 -36.39 -18.69
C ASN A 372 -1.45 -35.97 -18.80
N GLY A 373 -1.66 -34.68 -19.11
CA GLY A 373 -2.66 -34.23 -20.09
C GLY A 373 -3.94 -33.54 -19.58
N GLY A 374 -4.14 -32.27 -19.97
CA GLY A 374 -5.46 -31.76 -20.35
C GLY A 374 -5.92 -30.44 -19.74
N GLU A 375 -5.45 -29.32 -20.28
CA GLU A 375 -6.09 -28.01 -20.15
C GLU A 375 -7.53 -28.00 -20.71
N LYS A 376 -8.45 -27.32 -20.01
CA LYS A 376 -9.56 -26.60 -20.65
C LYS A 376 -9.83 -25.30 -19.89
N GLN A 377 -9.49 -24.19 -20.54
CA GLN A 377 -9.84 -22.81 -20.17
C GLN A 377 -11.35 -22.57 -20.30
N ALA A 378 -11.92 -21.78 -19.39
CA ALA A 378 -13.22 -21.14 -19.55
C ALA A 378 -13.06 -19.65 -19.22
N GLU A 379 -13.05 -18.81 -20.25
CA GLU A 379 -12.96 -17.34 -20.17
C GLU A 379 -14.34 -16.71 -19.92
N GLY A 380 -14.41 -15.71 -19.02
CA GLY A 380 -15.60 -14.91 -18.71
C GLY A 380 -15.29 -13.40 -18.75
N LYS A 381 -16.19 -12.62 -19.38
CA LYS A 381 -15.97 -11.35 -20.11
C LYS A 381 -15.93 -10.06 -19.28
N SER A 382 -15.02 -9.16 -19.65
CA SER A 382 -15.10 -7.70 -19.48
C SER A 382 -16.11 -7.09 -20.47
N GLY A 383 -16.88 -6.08 -20.08
CA GLY A 383 -17.88 -5.45 -20.96
C GLY A 383 -17.27 -4.86 -22.25
N ASP A 384 -17.85 -5.21 -23.39
CA ASP A 384 -17.32 -4.88 -24.73
C ASP A 384 -17.46 -3.39 -25.08
N ILE A 385 -16.41 -2.82 -25.68
CA ILE A 385 -16.42 -1.48 -26.28
C ILE A 385 -17.24 -1.53 -27.58
N PRO A 386 -18.21 -0.60 -27.81
CA PRO A 386 -19.02 -0.60 -29.03
C PRO A 386 -18.17 -0.50 -30.32
N PRO A 387 -18.56 -1.19 -31.41
CA PRO A 387 -17.81 -1.15 -32.68
C PRO A 387 -17.81 0.26 -33.29
N GLY A 388 -16.63 0.72 -33.73
CA GLY A 388 -16.44 2.04 -34.37
C GLY A 388 -15.92 3.15 -33.44
N VAL A 389 -15.68 2.88 -32.16
CA VAL A 389 -15.15 3.86 -31.20
C VAL A 389 -13.67 4.15 -31.49
N GLN A 390 -13.37 5.38 -31.92
CA GLN A 390 -12.00 5.84 -32.21
C GLN A 390 -11.31 6.50 -31.00
N LYS A 391 -12.07 6.91 -29.99
CA LYS A 391 -11.57 7.61 -28.80
C LYS A 391 -12.50 7.37 -27.62
N VAL A 392 -11.91 7.06 -26.46
CA VAL A 392 -12.61 7.01 -25.17
C VAL A 392 -12.02 8.09 -24.27
N THR A 393 -12.89 8.93 -23.71
CA THR A 393 -12.50 9.97 -22.77
C THR A 393 -13.29 9.77 -21.49
N GLU A 394 -12.59 9.63 -20.38
CA GLU A 394 -13.17 9.54 -19.05
C GLU A 394 -13.07 10.91 -18.40
N ARG A 395 -14.20 11.47 -17.97
CA ARG A 395 -14.27 12.72 -17.22
C ARG A 395 -14.62 12.41 -15.79
N ILE A 396 -13.73 12.79 -14.88
CA ILE A 396 -13.97 12.71 -13.45
C ILE A 396 -14.16 14.13 -12.95
N LYS A 397 -15.37 14.45 -12.52
CA LYS A 397 -15.70 15.71 -11.85
C LYS A 397 -15.80 15.44 -10.35
N THR A 398 -14.93 16.08 -9.58
CA THR A 398 -15.01 16.09 -8.13
C THR A 398 -15.45 17.47 -7.67
N GLU A 399 -16.52 17.50 -6.89
CA GLU A 399 -17.08 18.72 -6.31
C GLU A 399 -16.98 18.61 -4.79
N THR A 400 -16.29 19.56 -4.17
CA THR A 400 -16.17 19.65 -2.72
C THR A 400 -16.87 20.91 -2.25
N THR A 401 -17.83 20.74 -1.34
CA THR A 401 -18.53 21.84 -0.67
C THR A 401 -18.13 21.85 0.79
N ARG A 402 -17.60 22.98 1.26
CA ARG A 402 -17.23 23.21 2.65
C ARG A 402 -18.18 24.24 3.23
N GLU A 403 -18.95 23.85 4.24
CA GLU A 403 -19.87 24.74 4.96
C GLU A 403 -19.24 25.15 6.31
N TYR A 404 -19.27 26.45 6.60
CA TYR A 404 -18.83 27.02 7.87
C TYR A 404 -20.05 27.31 8.72
N PHE A 405 -20.07 26.86 9.97
CA PHE A 405 -21.21 27.02 10.88
C PHE A 405 -20.86 27.97 12.04
N ASP A 406 -21.84 28.75 12.51
CA ASP A 406 -21.72 29.47 13.78
C ASP A 406 -21.93 28.55 14.99
N GLU A 407 -21.79 29.12 16.19
CA GLU A 407 -21.96 28.40 17.46
C GLU A 407 -23.38 27.83 17.66
N GLN A 408 -24.35 28.28 16.86
CA GLN A 408 -25.74 27.81 16.89
C GLN A 408 -26.03 26.79 15.77
N GLY A 409 -25.00 26.38 15.01
CA GLY A 409 -25.12 25.40 13.94
C GLY A 409 -25.74 25.94 12.64
N LYS A 410 -25.73 27.26 12.45
CA LYS A 410 -26.21 27.90 11.22
C LYS A 410 -25.05 28.17 10.27
N VAL A 411 -25.24 27.87 8.99
CA VAL A 411 -24.22 28.12 7.95
C VAL A 411 -23.95 29.63 7.82
N ILE A 412 -22.71 30.04 8.07
CA ILE A 412 -22.20 31.40 7.95
C ILE A 412 -21.28 31.59 6.74
N GLY A 413 -20.92 30.51 6.04
CA GLY A 413 -20.17 30.58 4.79
C GLY A 413 -20.17 29.25 4.06
N THR A 414 -19.97 29.30 2.74
CA THR A 414 -19.81 28.10 1.91
C THR A 414 -18.68 28.33 0.92
N GLU A 415 -17.70 27.43 0.90
CA GLU A 415 -16.65 27.38 -0.11
C GLU A 415 -16.89 26.18 -1.02
N LYS A 416 -16.82 26.41 -2.33
CA LYS A 416 -17.01 25.37 -3.34
C LYS A 416 -15.77 25.27 -4.20
N THR A 417 -15.21 24.08 -4.29
CA THR A 417 -14.07 23.79 -5.18
C THR A 417 -14.48 22.68 -6.14
N GLU A 418 -14.33 22.95 -7.44
CA GLU A 418 -14.56 21.98 -8.51
C GLU A 418 -13.23 21.63 -9.15
N ASN A 419 -12.95 20.33 -9.27
CA ASN A 419 -11.78 19.83 -9.99
C ASN A 419 -12.24 18.86 -11.07
N GLU A 420 -11.88 19.14 -12.31
CA GLU A 420 -12.22 18.30 -13.46
C GLU A 420 -10.93 17.70 -14.04
N GLN A 421 -10.85 16.38 -14.02
CA GLN A 421 -9.76 15.64 -14.67
C GLN A 421 -10.31 14.89 -15.87
N VAL A 422 -9.69 15.13 -17.03
CA VAL A 422 -10.03 14.46 -18.29
C VAL A 422 -8.92 13.49 -18.62
N LYS A 423 -9.19 12.19 -18.49
CA LYS A 423 -8.26 11.13 -18.88
C LYS A 423 -8.64 10.62 -20.26
N THR A 424 -7.73 10.74 -21.21
CA THR A 424 -7.90 10.15 -22.55
C THR A 424 -7.19 8.81 -22.58
N VAL A 425 -7.90 7.76 -22.95
CA VAL A 425 -7.28 6.44 -23.17
C VAL A 425 -6.48 6.48 -24.47
N PRO A 426 -5.18 6.15 -24.47
CA PRO A 426 -4.37 6.14 -25.69
C PRO A 426 -4.92 5.14 -26.73
N PRO A 427 -4.94 5.48 -28.03
CA PRO A 427 -5.47 4.62 -29.09
C PRO A 427 -4.85 3.22 -29.16
N GLU A 428 -3.60 3.09 -28.71
CA GLU A 428 -2.84 1.84 -28.67
C GLU A 428 -3.43 0.84 -27.65
N MET A 429 -4.00 1.35 -26.55
CA MET A 429 -4.66 0.51 -25.54
C MET A 429 -6.03 0.00 -25.99
N LEU A 430 -6.72 0.77 -26.84
CA LEU A 430 -7.98 0.35 -27.46
C LEU A 430 -7.76 -0.77 -28.48
N LYS A 431 -6.63 -0.75 -29.20
CA LYS A 431 -6.25 -1.84 -30.11
C LYS A 431 -5.95 -3.14 -29.38
N GLN A 432 -5.22 -3.10 -28.27
CA GLN A 432 -4.90 -4.30 -27.47
C GLN A 432 -6.16 -5.00 -26.95
N GLN A 433 -7.19 -4.26 -26.51
CA GLN A 433 -8.48 -4.85 -26.12
C GLN A 433 -9.28 -5.41 -27.31
N SER A 434 -9.18 -4.79 -28.50
CA SER A 434 -9.84 -5.29 -29.71
C SER A 434 -9.14 -6.51 -30.35
N GLU A 435 -7.83 -6.67 -30.11
CA GLU A 435 -7.04 -7.80 -30.60
C GLU A 435 -7.16 -9.01 -29.67
N GLN A 436 -7.21 -8.81 -28.34
CA GLN A 436 -7.51 -9.87 -27.37
C GLN A 436 -8.90 -10.50 -27.56
N SER A 437 -9.89 -9.72 -28.02
CA SER A 437 -11.25 -10.22 -28.31
C SER A 437 -11.37 -10.94 -29.67
N LYS A 438 -10.43 -10.73 -30.59
CA LYS A 438 -10.37 -11.49 -31.86
C LYS A 438 -9.64 -12.81 -31.72
N GLN A 439 -8.59 -12.86 -30.88
CA GLN A 439 -7.76 -14.05 -30.70
C GLN A 439 -8.49 -15.19 -29.96
N SER A 440 -9.49 -14.88 -29.13
CA SER A 440 -10.38 -15.88 -28.50
C SER A 440 -11.47 -16.43 -29.45
N SER A 441 -11.67 -15.84 -30.63
CA SER A 441 -12.68 -16.29 -31.60
C SER A 441 -12.16 -17.20 -32.71
N SER A 442 -10.84 -17.30 -32.91
CA SER A 442 -10.24 -18.14 -33.96
C SER A 442 -9.95 -19.58 -33.54
N ASP A 443 -9.97 -19.91 -32.24
CA ASP A 443 -9.60 -21.24 -31.72
C ASP A 443 -10.77 -22.21 -31.50
N GLN A 444 -12.01 -21.82 -31.85
CA GLN A 444 -13.20 -22.70 -31.76
C GLN A 444 -13.72 -23.22 -33.11
N GLY A 445 -13.01 -22.97 -34.22
CA GLY A 445 -13.52 -23.19 -35.57
C GLY A 445 -13.18 -24.52 -36.26
N SER A 446 -12.34 -25.39 -35.69
CA SER A 446 -11.81 -26.54 -36.46
C SER A 446 -11.72 -27.85 -35.67
N GLU A 447 -12.81 -28.34 -35.07
CA GLU A 447 -12.92 -29.76 -34.70
C GLU A 447 -14.37 -30.20 -34.43
N SER A 448 -15.19 -30.31 -35.49
CA SER A 448 -16.39 -31.17 -35.46
C SER A 448 -16.81 -31.57 -36.88
N GLY A 449 -16.25 -32.66 -37.38
CA GLY A 449 -16.55 -33.12 -38.74
C GLY A 449 -15.92 -34.46 -39.11
N LYS A 450 -16.24 -35.51 -38.34
CA LYS A 450 -16.10 -36.97 -38.57
C LYS A 450 -16.29 -37.60 -37.18
N GLU A 451 -17.20 -38.51 -36.89
CA GLU A 451 -17.58 -39.72 -37.62
C GLU A 451 -18.77 -40.41 -36.91
N LYS A 452 -19.54 -41.21 -37.67
CA LYS A 452 -20.58 -42.20 -37.29
C LYS A 452 -21.98 -41.61 -36.97
N LYS A 453 -22.99 -41.82 -37.81
CA LYS A 453 -23.42 -43.06 -38.48
C LYS A 453 -24.08 -42.77 -39.83
#